data_AF-A0A969KKJ8-F1
#
_entry.id   AF-A0A969KKJ8-F1
#
_cell.length_a   1.000
_cell.length_b   1.000
_cell.length_c   1.000
_cell.angle_alpha   90.00
_cell.angle_beta   90.00
_cell.angle_gamma   90.00
#
_symmetry.space_group_name_H-M   'P 1'
#
loop_
_entity.id
_entity.type
_entity.pdbx_description
1 polymer ?
#
loop_
_entity_poly.entity_id
_entity_poly.type
_entity_poly.pdbx_seq_one_letter_code
_entity_poly.pdbx_strand_id
1 'polypeptide(L)'
;MLHSTKAHEPDKPPFTIYYDDEYRDKKIDAEVAVPLKYAIPESESIRVRKTPKLFNVACVVHVGNYSAIYQAYNALLSWIESNGYQMKGPIREVYLKYGADGLAIDLPQTYLEQNSNQYVTELQLFVEKR
;
A
#
# COMPACT_ATOMS: atom_id res chain seq x y z
N MET A 1 26.41 -4.45 24.13
CA MET A 1 25.73 -5.40 23.23
C MET A 1 25.00 -4.55 22.18
N LEU A 2 25.66 -4.29 21.06
CA LEU A 2 25.10 -3.51 19.94
C LEU A 2 24.14 -4.44 19.20
N HIS A 3 22.83 -4.26 19.40
CA HIS A 3 21.85 -4.93 18.56
C HIS A 3 21.97 -4.31 17.16
N SER A 4 22.43 -5.12 16.20
CA SER A 4 22.57 -4.74 14.80
C SER A 4 21.21 -4.30 14.26
N THR A 5 21.06 -3.00 14.01
CA THR A 5 19.86 -2.37 13.42
C THR A 5 19.54 -2.87 12.01
N LYS A 6 20.49 -3.57 11.34
CA LYS A 6 20.29 -4.16 10.01
C LYS A 6 19.27 -5.31 9.94
N ALA A 7 18.91 -5.92 11.06
CA ALA A 7 18.03 -7.10 11.06
C ALA A 7 16.54 -6.77 10.84
N HIS A 8 16.17 -5.48 10.89
CA HIS A 8 14.79 -5.01 10.90
C HIS A 8 14.42 -4.14 9.69
N GLU A 9 15.29 -4.05 8.67
CA GLU A 9 14.98 -3.29 7.46
C GLU A 9 13.81 -3.94 6.69
N PRO A 10 12.81 -3.15 6.25
CA PRO A 10 11.74 -3.65 5.40
C PRO A 10 12.35 -4.15 4.08
N ASP A 11 12.16 -5.43 3.76
CA ASP A 11 12.62 -6.03 2.50
C ASP A 11 11.62 -5.82 1.36
N LYS A 12 10.49 -5.18 1.66
CA LYS A 12 9.35 -4.97 0.77
C LYS A 12 8.75 -3.59 0.99
N PRO A 13 8.12 -3.01 -0.05
CA PRO A 13 7.46 -1.71 0.02
C PRO A 13 6.35 -1.69 1.08
N PRO A 14 6.16 -0.57 1.79
CA PRO A 14 5.00 -0.39 2.65
C PRO A 14 3.71 -0.31 1.82
N PHE A 15 2.58 -0.53 2.47
CA PHE A 15 1.28 -0.42 1.83
C PHE A 15 0.20 0.06 2.80
N THR A 16 -0.86 0.63 2.26
CA THR A 16 -2.06 1.03 3.02
C THR A 16 -3.23 0.14 2.62
N ILE A 17 -4.06 -0.26 3.57
CA ILE A 17 -5.36 -0.91 3.34
C ILE A 17 -6.45 0.08 3.73
N TYR A 18 -7.40 0.35 2.83
CA TYR A 18 -8.54 1.23 3.07
C TYR A 18 -9.81 0.41 3.28
N TYR A 19 -10.41 0.49 4.47
CA TYR A 19 -11.57 -0.32 4.88
C TYR A 19 -12.92 0.35 4.61
N ASP A 20 -12.95 1.64 4.29
CA ASP A 20 -14.18 2.31 3.89
C ASP A 20 -14.69 1.77 2.55
N ASP A 21 -15.98 1.43 2.48
CA ASP A 21 -16.64 0.94 1.25
C ASP A 21 -16.74 2.04 0.16
N GLU A 22 -16.65 3.30 0.56
CA GLU A 22 -16.74 4.47 -0.31
C GLU A 22 -15.63 5.47 0.02
N TYR A 23 -15.29 6.34 -0.94
CA TYR A 23 -14.33 7.41 -0.71
C TYR A 23 -14.79 8.35 0.41
N ARG A 24 -13.89 8.65 1.35
CA ARG A 24 -14.09 9.62 2.44
C ARG A 24 -12.93 10.60 2.51
N ASP A 25 -13.24 11.86 2.79
CA ASP A 25 -12.25 12.93 3.00
C ASP A 25 -11.86 13.10 4.47
N LYS A 26 -12.64 12.52 5.40
CA LYS A 26 -12.42 12.62 6.86
C LYS A 26 -12.74 11.30 7.55
N LYS A 27 -12.07 11.06 8.68
CA LYS A 27 -12.23 9.84 9.50
C LYS A 27 -12.10 8.56 8.66
N ILE A 28 -11.06 8.54 7.83
CA ILE A 28 -10.73 7.41 6.97
C ILE A 28 -10.33 6.23 7.86
N ASP A 29 -10.97 5.09 7.65
CA ASP A 29 -10.57 3.82 8.27
C ASP A 29 -9.50 3.17 7.39
N ALA A 30 -8.24 3.32 7.81
CA ALA A 30 -7.09 2.82 7.07
C ALA A 30 -6.04 2.20 7.99
N GLU A 31 -5.38 1.18 7.48
CA GLU A 31 -4.22 0.54 8.11
C GLU A 31 -2.98 0.77 7.27
N VAL A 32 -1.98 1.44 7.86
CA VAL A 32 -0.64 1.56 7.27
C VAL A 32 0.19 0.37 7.74
N ALA A 33 0.75 -0.38 6.78
CA ALA A 33 1.48 -1.61 7.05
C ALA A 33 2.91 -1.53 6.50
N VAL A 34 3.85 -1.97 7.32
CA VAL A 34 5.26 -2.16 6.96
C VAL A 34 5.58 -3.64 6.97
N PRO A 35 5.95 -4.25 5.83
CA PRO A 35 6.36 -5.64 5.80
C PRO A 35 7.59 -5.89 6.68
N LEU A 36 7.53 -6.95 7.48
CA LEU A 36 8.62 -7.36 8.36
C LEU A 36 9.16 -8.73 7.94
N LYS A 37 10.49 -8.87 7.95
CA LYS A 37 11.16 -10.17 7.76
C LYS A 37 10.95 -11.12 8.94
N TYR A 38 10.87 -10.56 10.15
CA TYR A 38 10.64 -11.28 11.40
C TYR A 38 9.65 -10.51 12.27
N ALA A 39 8.86 -11.22 13.08
CA ALA A 39 7.97 -10.58 14.04
C ALA A 39 8.77 -9.75 15.06
N ILE A 40 8.23 -8.58 15.40
CA ILE A 40 8.72 -7.72 16.48
C ILE A 40 7.69 -7.73 17.63
N PRO A 41 8.06 -7.31 18.85
CA PRO A 41 7.08 -7.11 19.92
C PRO A 41 5.99 -6.11 19.50
N GLU A 42 4.73 -6.43 19.80
CA GLU A 42 3.60 -5.51 19.62
C GLU A 42 3.64 -4.40 20.68
N SER A 43 2.93 -3.30 20.40
CA SER A 43 2.67 -2.21 21.35
C SER A 43 1.17 -1.86 21.34
N GLU A 44 0.76 -0.88 22.15
CA GLU A 44 -0.61 -0.37 22.11
C GLU A 44 -0.99 0.21 20.73
N SER A 45 -0.02 0.82 20.03
CA SER A 45 -0.24 1.48 18.74
C SER A 45 0.22 0.66 17.53
N ILE A 46 0.95 -0.43 17.73
CA ILE A 46 1.51 -1.26 16.66
C ILE A 46 1.12 -2.71 16.87
N ARG A 47 0.45 -3.29 15.87
CA ARG A 47 0.08 -4.71 15.81
C ARG A 47 0.95 -5.43 14.79
N VAL A 48 1.35 -6.66 15.12
CA VAL A 48 2.20 -7.51 14.29
C VAL A 48 1.40 -8.75 13.91
N ARG A 49 0.94 -8.79 12.66
CA ARG A 49 0.08 -9.85 12.14
C ARG A 49 0.47 -10.24 10.72
N LYS A 50 -0.01 -11.40 10.29
CA LYS A 50 0.00 -11.77 8.88
C LYS A 50 -1.21 -11.14 8.20
N THR A 51 -1.01 -10.54 7.04
CA THR A 51 -2.13 -10.12 6.19
C THR A 51 -2.72 -11.34 5.46
N PRO A 52 -4.03 -11.32 5.14
CA PRO A 52 -4.63 -12.36 4.33
C PRO A 52 -3.91 -12.51 3.00
N LYS A 53 -3.78 -13.75 2.51
CA LYS A 53 -3.36 -13.98 1.12
C LYS A 53 -4.46 -13.44 0.21
N LEU A 54 -4.08 -12.58 -0.71
CA LEU A 54 -4.97 -12.12 -1.75
C LEU A 54 -4.92 -13.12 -2.92
N PHE A 55 -6.09 -13.58 -3.34
CA PHE A 55 -6.27 -14.41 -4.55
C PHE A 55 -7.13 -13.60 -5.54
N ASN A 56 -7.03 -13.82 -6.85
CA ASN A 56 -7.88 -13.12 -7.83
C ASN A 56 -7.93 -11.59 -7.63
N VAL A 57 -6.78 -10.95 -7.80
CA VAL A 57 -6.63 -9.51 -7.57
C VAL A 57 -6.58 -8.78 -8.91
N ALA A 58 -7.37 -7.72 -9.04
CA ALA A 58 -7.20 -6.74 -10.10
C ALA A 58 -6.17 -5.71 -9.65
N CYS A 59 -5.15 -5.47 -10.49
CA CYS A 59 -4.08 -4.52 -10.17
C CYS A 59 -3.95 -3.46 -11.26
N VAL A 60 -3.54 -2.25 -10.87
CA VAL A 60 -3.07 -1.20 -11.78
C VAL A 60 -1.88 -0.49 -11.15
N VAL A 61 -0.90 -0.11 -11.96
CA VAL A 61 0.25 0.68 -11.52
C VAL A 61 0.07 2.12 -11.97
N HIS A 62 0.11 3.04 -11.02
CA HIS A 62 0.19 4.48 -11.23
C HIS A 62 1.64 4.94 -11.17
N VAL A 63 2.05 5.74 -12.15
CA VAL A 63 3.33 6.46 -12.12
C VAL A 63 3.04 7.95 -12.11
N GLY A 64 3.44 8.64 -11.05
CA GLY A 64 3.23 10.07 -10.89
C GLY A 64 2.73 10.48 -9.51
N ASN A 65 2.50 11.78 -9.35
CA ASN A 65 2.09 12.37 -8.08
C ASN A 65 0.74 11.80 -7.61
N TYR A 66 0.56 11.69 -6.29
CA TYR A 66 -0.69 11.23 -5.67
C TYR A 66 -1.90 12.10 -6.01
N SER A 67 -1.72 13.37 -6.36
CA SER A 67 -2.80 14.25 -6.83
C SER A 67 -3.50 13.72 -8.09
N ALA A 68 -2.83 12.86 -8.87
CA ALA A 68 -3.37 12.22 -10.06
C ALA A 68 -3.77 10.75 -9.86
N ILE A 69 -3.64 10.19 -8.64
CA ILE A 69 -3.86 8.75 -8.40
C ILE A 69 -5.32 8.31 -8.68
N TYR A 70 -6.27 9.23 -8.61
CA TYR A 70 -7.67 8.99 -8.96
C TYR A 70 -7.84 8.42 -10.38
N GLN A 71 -6.91 8.72 -11.30
CA GLN A 71 -6.92 8.17 -12.65
C GLN A 71 -6.73 6.65 -12.65
N ALA A 72 -5.85 6.13 -11.78
CA ALA A 72 -5.63 4.70 -11.62
C ALA A 72 -6.84 4.02 -10.96
N TYR A 73 -7.46 4.65 -9.96
CA TYR A 73 -8.73 4.17 -9.39
C TYR A 73 -9.80 4.03 -10.47
N ASN A 74 -10.01 5.07 -11.28
CA ASN A 74 -11.00 5.06 -12.36
C ASN A 74 -10.72 3.95 -13.38
N ALA A 75 -9.45 3.80 -13.79
CA ALA A 75 -9.04 2.75 -14.72
C ALA A 75 -9.29 1.33 -14.16
N LEU A 76 -8.93 1.10 -12.89
CA LEU A 76 -9.12 -0.19 -12.22
C LEU A 76 -10.60 -0.55 -12.10
N LEU A 77 -11.42 0.37 -11.57
CA LEU A 77 -12.85 0.14 -11.37
C LEU A 77 -13.58 -0.08 -12.70
N SER A 78 -13.27 0.71 -13.72
CA SER A 78 -13.85 0.55 -15.06
C SER A 78 -13.50 -0.80 -15.67
N TRP A 79 -12.25 -1.25 -15.49
CA TRP A 79 -11.82 -2.57 -15.97
C TRP A 79 -12.54 -3.69 -15.24
N ILE A 80 -12.66 -3.63 -13.91
CA ILE A 80 -13.37 -4.63 -13.08
C ILE A 80 -14.80 -4.79 -13.58
N GLU A 81 -15.53 -3.68 -13.74
CA GLU A 81 -16.91 -3.70 -14.19
C GLU A 81 -17.04 -4.25 -15.62
N SER A 82 -16.25 -3.73 -16.56
CA SER A 82 -16.33 -4.10 -17.98
C SER A 82 -15.96 -5.56 -18.22
N ASN A 83 -15.17 -6.16 -17.32
CA ASN A 83 -14.77 -7.56 -17.41
C ASN A 83 -15.66 -8.48 -16.57
N GLY A 84 -16.80 -8.00 -16.05
CA GLY A 84 -17.77 -8.82 -15.33
C GLY A 84 -17.26 -9.34 -13.99
N TYR A 85 -16.42 -8.54 -13.31
CA TYR A 85 -15.98 -8.80 -11.95
C TYR A 85 -16.74 -7.91 -10.96
N GLN A 86 -16.65 -8.25 -9.68
CA GLN A 86 -17.13 -7.45 -8.57
C GLN A 86 -16.03 -7.32 -7.51
N MET A 87 -16.00 -6.17 -6.87
CA MET A 87 -15.11 -5.89 -5.74
C MET A 87 -15.50 -6.73 -4.54
N LYS A 88 -14.50 -7.24 -3.83
CA LYS A 88 -14.69 -8.07 -2.64
C LYS A 88 -13.67 -7.67 -1.57
N GLY A 89 -14.00 -6.65 -0.80
CA GLY A 89 -13.16 -6.16 0.30
C GLY A 89 -12.29 -4.96 -0.06
N PRO A 90 -11.34 -4.62 0.84
CA PRO A 90 -10.68 -3.32 0.83
C PRO A 90 -9.67 -3.16 -0.31
N ILE A 91 -9.46 -1.91 -0.72
CA ILE A 91 -8.39 -1.55 -1.65
C ILE A 91 -7.07 -1.49 -0.89
N ARG A 92 -6.01 -2.00 -1.52
CA ARG A 92 -4.63 -1.91 -1.03
C ARG A 92 -3.78 -1.06 -1.97
N GLU A 93 -3.11 -0.06 -1.43
CA GLU A 93 -2.11 0.74 -2.16
C GLU A 93 -0.70 0.32 -1.75
N VAL A 94 0.12 -0.15 -2.69
CA VAL A 94 1.51 -0.54 -2.44
C VAL A 94 2.44 0.52 -3.00
N TYR A 95 3.26 1.11 -2.13
CA TYR A 95 4.15 2.22 -2.49
C TYR A 95 5.51 1.70 -2.96
N LEU A 96 5.63 1.44 -4.26
CA LEU A 96 6.82 0.90 -4.91
C LEU A 96 7.94 1.95 -5.05
N LYS A 97 7.56 3.23 -5.20
CA LYS A 97 8.45 4.39 -5.07
C LYS A 97 7.69 5.52 -4.39
N TYR A 98 8.26 6.10 -3.33
CA TYR A 98 7.62 7.13 -2.52
C TYR A 98 8.62 8.15 -1.97
N GLY A 99 8.11 9.33 -1.62
CA GLY A 99 8.88 10.34 -0.91
C GLY A 99 8.84 10.13 0.59
N ALA A 100 9.96 10.40 1.26
CA ALA A 100 10.08 10.38 2.72
C ALA A 100 10.80 11.64 3.24
N ASP A 101 10.83 12.70 2.45
CA ASP A 101 11.56 13.93 2.77
C ASP A 101 11.06 14.51 4.10
N GLY A 102 12.00 14.84 4.99
CA GLY A 102 11.68 15.39 6.31
C GLY A 102 11.39 14.37 7.41
N LEU A 103 11.38 13.06 7.10
CA LEU A 103 11.37 12.02 8.11
C LEU A 103 12.81 11.75 8.57
N ALA A 104 13.09 11.90 9.86
CA ALA A 104 14.39 11.55 10.46
C ALA A 104 14.52 10.03 10.67
N ILE A 105 14.26 9.25 9.62
CA ILE A 105 14.22 7.79 9.63
C ILE A 105 15.09 7.29 8.49
N ASP A 106 15.99 6.35 8.79
CA ASP A 106 16.78 5.66 7.77
C ASP A 106 15.89 4.62 7.06
N LEU A 107 15.56 4.89 5.80
CA LEU A 107 14.69 4.06 4.98
C LEU A 107 15.49 3.46 3.80
N PRO A 108 15.10 2.25 3.33
CA PRO A 108 15.78 1.64 2.20
C PRO A 108 15.70 2.55 0.97
N GLN A 109 16.86 3.02 0.51
CA GLN A 109 16.98 3.93 -0.64
C GLN A 109 16.37 3.34 -1.92
N THR A 110 16.23 2.02 -1.99
CA THR A 110 15.58 1.29 -3.09
C THR A 110 14.15 1.77 -3.36
N TYR A 111 13.42 2.26 -2.35
CA TYR A 111 12.03 2.73 -2.50
C TYR A 111 11.88 4.25 -2.49
N LEU A 112 12.94 4.98 -2.14
CA LEU A 112 12.87 6.43 -2.06
C LEU A 112 12.93 7.08 -3.43
N GLU A 113 12.13 8.11 -3.61
CA GLU A 113 12.09 8.98 -4.78
C GLU A 113 11.82 10.42 -4.32
N GLN A 114 12.56 11.39 -4.87
CA GLN A 114 12.42 12.81 -4.51
C GLN A 114 11.43 13.51 -5.43
N ASN A 115 11.41 13.12 -6.70
CA ASN A 115 10.49 13.69 -7.67
C ASN A 115 9.14 12.98 -7.57
N SER A 116 8.14 13.67 -7.03
CA SER A 116 6.77 13.13 -6.94
C SER A 116 6.17 12.65 -8.26
N ASN A 117 6.64 13.15 -9.42
CA ASN A 117 6.22 12.66 -10.74
C ASN A 117 6.81 11.29 -11.11
N GLN A 118 7.71 10.76 -10.29
CA GLN A 118 8.34 9.45 -10.43
C GLN A 118 7.92 8.47 -9.32
N TYR A 119 6.96 8.86 -8.47
CA TYR A 119 6.34 7.91 -7.54
C TYR A 119 5.68 6.79 -8.31
N VAL A 120 5.68 5.59 -7.72
CA VAL A 120 5.11 4.39 -8.31
C VAL A 120 4.26 3.73 -7.25
N THR A 121 2.96 3.61 -7.53
CA THR A 121 1.98 3.03 -6.60
C THR A 121 1.16 1.98 -7.32
N GLU A 122 1.10 0.78 -6.77
CA GLU A 122 0.23 -0.29 -7.27
C GLU A 122 -1.06 -0.31 -6.44
N LEU A 123 -2.20 -0.09 -7.10
CA LEU A 123 -3.51 -0.33 -6.51
C LEU A 123 -3.87 -1.80 -6.71
N GLN A 124 -4.31 -2.45 -5.65
CA GLN A 124 -4.72 -3.85 -5.64
C GLN A 124 -6.11 -3.98 -5.04
N LEU A 125 -6.98 -4.70 -5.72
CA LEU A 125 -8.37 -4.90 -5.31
C LEU A 125 -8.75 -6.36 -5.51
N PHE A 126 -9.17 -7.02 -4.41
CA PHE A 126 -9.64 -8.40 -4.49
C PHE A 126 -10.98 -8.46 -5.23
N VAL A 127 -11.07 -9.34 -6.22
CA VAL A 127 -12.23 -9.43 -7.12
C VAL A 127 -12.72 -10.86 -7.28
N GLU A 128 -14.03 -10.99 -7.53
CA GLU A 128 -14.66 -12.25 -7.91
C GLU A 128 -15.42 -12.07 -9.21
N LYS A 129 -15.52 -13.14 -10.01
CA LYS A 129 -16.36 -13.12 -11.21
C LYS A 129 -17.83 -12.97 -10.78
N ARG A 130 -18.57 -12.13 -11.48
CA ARG A 130 -20.03 -12.04 -11.33
C ARG A 130 -20.71 -13.30 -11.89
#